data_AF-A0A350C8K7-F1
#
_entry.id   AF-A0A350C8K7-F1
#
_cell.length_a   1.000
_cell.length_b   1.000
_cell.length_c   1.000
_cell.angle_alpha   90.00
_cell.angle_beta   90.00
_cell.angle_gamma   90.00
#
_symmetry.space_group_name_H-M   'P 1'
#
loop_
_entity.id
_entity.type
_entity.pdbx_description
1 polymer ?
#
loop_
_entity_poly.entity_id
_entity_poly.type
_entity_poly.pdbx_seq_one_letter_code
_entity_poly.pdbx_strand_id
1 'polypeptide(L)'
;LEADHGVDDLAGISLGELEALRTAGVQTIRELLGHTIPELEQLIRLKGFVVPVERLQALWGQAELAARVPLLRRGDAALLFAAGIHSAEELSRLRPETVYERVTGFQRSDAGARYRRAGRLIDRQQALNWARFGQFLRSLEDVYSTRSRFGAKTISKPAVRAASRRTAREGVPSSAAEVSAATVQNTPATEENPAVPVTKKRRRRVAADSTVASRRAKRTARREQLTGEHRVERAESDGGQQVAERVGGMRFFLSRTSSVATAPSIGPRTAELLQAAGLRTVEEFLSMTPERVSEKLKSRRITATVVRQWQAQARLMCQIPELRSVDAQILVACGIVTPEALSERRPEQVLSSVQPLADSAEGQKLLKTAGQPDLATVTAWIQWAANARPFRAA
;
A
#
# COMPACT_ATOMS: atom_id res chain seq x y z
N LEU A 1 -6.14 -0.41 9.86
CA LEU A 1 -7.58 -0.55 10.15
C LEU A 1 -8.26 0.65 9.50
N GLU A 2 -9.28 0.48 8.68
CA GLU A 2 -9.99 1.63 8.07
C GLU A 2 -11.17 2.04 8.95
N ALA A 3 -11.63 3.28 8.79
CA ALA A 3 -12.70 3.86 9.59
C ALA A 3 -14.01 3.04 9.53
N ASP A 4 -14.25 2.34 8.42
CA ASP A 4 -15.49 1.61 8.18
C ASP A 4 -15.45 0.16 8.65
N HIS A 5 -14.30 -0.31 9.12
CA HIS A 5 -14.19 -1.64 9.71
C HIS A 5 -15.07 -1.75 10.96
N GLY A 6 -15.54 -2.96 11.24
CA GLY A 6 -16.34 -3.25 12.43
C GLY A 6 -15.50 -3.15 13.70
N VAL A 7 -16.13 -2.83 14.84
CA VAL A 7 -15.45 -2.89 16.15
C VAL A 7 -15.03 -4.30 16.55
N ASP A 8 -15.62 -5.34 15.93
CA ASP A 8 -15.19 -6.74 16.06
C ASP A 8 -13.80 -7.03 15.50
N ASP A 9 -13.26 -6.13 14.66
CA ASP A 9 -11.89 -6.25 14.17
C ASP A 9 -10.83 -5.89 15.23
N LEU A 10 -11.22 -5.31 16.37
CA LEU A 10 -10.30 -4.93 17.46
C LEU A 10 -9.68 -6.16 18.11
N ALA A 11 -8.39 -6.06 18.45
CA ALA A 11 -7.67 -7.19 19.00
C ALA A 11 -8.05 -7.42 20.47
N GLY A 12 -8.48 -8.65 20.78
CA GLY A 12 -8.80 -9.06 22.15
C GLY A 12 -10.06 -8.40 22.73
N ILE A 13 -10.99 -8.00 21.87
CA ILE A 13 -12.35 -7.62 22.30
C ILE A 13 -13.13 -8.89 22.68
N SER A 14 -13.77 -8.88 23.84
CA SER A 14 -14.65 -9.97 24.29
C SER A 14 -16.03 -9.87 23.65
N LEU A 15 -16.78 -10.98 23.65
CA LEU A 15 -18.14 -11.00 23.12
C LEU A 15 -19.06 -9.99 23.85
N GLY A 16 -18.93 -9.87 25.18
CA GLY A 16 -19.72 -8.92 25.96
C GLY A 16 -19.36 -7.45 25.69
N GLU A 17 -18.07 -7.13 25.49
CA GLU A 17 -17.65 -5.77 25.10
C GLU A 17 -18.14 -5.42 23.68
N LEU A 18 -18.11 -6.39 22.76
CA LEU A 18 -18.61 -6.22 21.41
C LEU A 18 -20.13 -5.97 21.39
N GLU A 19 -20.88 -6.75 22.16
CA GLU A 19 -22.33 -6.59 22.30
C GLU A 19 -22.69 -5.24 22.95
N ALA A 20 -21.95 -4.84 23.98
CA ALA A 20 -22.10 -3.55 24.63
C ALA A 20 -21.94 -2.38 23.65
N LEU A 21 -20.86 -2.39 22.85
CA LEU A 21 -20.61 -1.36 21.83
C LEU A 21 -21.68 -1.34 20.75
N ARG A 22 -22.04 -2.51 20.20
CA ARG A 22 -23.07 -2.59 19.15
C ARG A 22 -24.44 -2.12 19.64
N THR A 23 -24.81 -2.47 20.87
CA THR A 23 -26.09 -2.04 21.48
C THR A 23 -26.10 -0.54 21.79
N ALA A 24 -24.93 0.03 22.10
CA ALA A 24 -24.71 1.46 22.24
C ALA A 24 -24.69 2.22 20.89
N GLY A 25 -24.85 1.54 19.76
CA GLY A 25 -24.85 2.15 18.42
C GLY A 25 -23.45 2.31 17.82
N VAL A 26 -22.43 1.73 18.42
CA VAL A 26 -21.03 1.78 17.96
C VAL A 26 -20.70 0.48 17.23
N GLN A 27 -20.89 0.49 15.91
CA GLN A 27 -20.65 -0.66 15.04
C GLN A 27 -19.29 -0.57 14.35
N THR A 28 -18.82 0.64 14.06
CA THR A 28 -17.62 0.89 13.27
C THR A 28 -16.51 1.58 14.06
N ILE A 29 -15.28 1.47 13.57
CA ILE A 29 -14.12 2.19 14.12
C ILE A 29 -14.32 3.71 14.06
N ARG A 30 -14.98 4.22 13.03
CA ARG A 30 -15.35 5.64 12.90
C ARG A 30 -16.24 6.08 14.06
N GLU A 31 -17.30 5.33 14.33
CA GLU A 31 -18.24 5.64 15.42
C GLU A 31 -17.51 5.57 16.76
N LEU A 32 -16.65 4.57 16.96
CA LEU A 32 -15.86 4.43 18.18
C LEU A 32 -14.94 5.65 18.41
N LEU A 33 -14.19 6.05 17.38
CA LEU A 33 -13.28 7.20 17.45
C LEU A 33 -14.00 8.56 17.45
N GLY A 34 -15.28 8.57 17.06
CA GLY A 34 -16.15 9.74 17.10
C GLY A 34 -16.66 10.09 18.50
N HIS A 35 -16.55 9.16 19.45
CA HIS A 35 -16.96 9.35 20.84
C HIS A 35 -15.78 9.56 21.78
N THR A 36 -16.02 10.35 22.83
CA THR A 36 -15.11 10.42 23.98
C THR A 36 -15.32 9.21 24.89
N ILE A 37 -14.31 8.88 25.72
CA ILE A 37 -14.43 7.76 26.67
C ILE A 37 -15.63 7.95 27.63
N PRO A 38 -15.87 9.13 28.24
CA PRO A 38 -17.05 9.35 29.08
C PRO A 38 -18.38 9.18 28.33
N GLU A 39 -18.45 9.58 27.06
CA GLU A 39 -19.64 9.36 26.23
C GLU A 39 -19.89 7.87 25.98
N LEU A 40 -18.84 7.12 25.62
CA LEU A 40 -18.93 5.67 25.42
C LEU A 40 -19.40 4.97 26.69
N GLU A 41 -18.82 5.33 27.84
CA GLU A 41 -19.21 4.79 29.14
C GLU A 41 -20.70 5.06 29.43
N GLN A 42 -21.15 6.29 29.20
CA GLN A 42 -22.55 6.67 29.42
C GLN A 42 -23.51 5.93 28.47
N LEU A 43 -23.19 5.84 27.18
CA LEU A 43 -24.00 5.16 26.18
C LEU A 43 -24.15 3.66 26.50
N ILE A 44 -23.04 3.00 26.85
CA ILE A 44 -23.01 1.59 27.23
C ILE A 44 -23.83 1.37 28.51
N ARG A 45 -23.67 2.24 29.51
CA ARG A 45 -24.40 2.17 30.78
C ARG A 45 -25.91 2.34 30.61
N LEU A 46 -26.35 3.25 29.73
CA LEU A 46 -27.77 3.43 29.40
C LEU A 46 -28.40 2.19 28.76
N LYS A 47 -27.60 1.31 28.18
CA LYS A 47 -28.03 0.02 27.60
C LYS A 47 -27.93 -1.15 28.58
N GLY A 48 -27.59 -0.89 29.84
CA GLY A 48 -27.51 -1.91 30.90
C GLY A 48 -26.20 -2.69 30.94
N PHE A 49 -25.18 -2.27 30.17
CA PHE A 49 -23.86 -2.88 30.18
C PHE A 49 -22.89 -2.10 31.06
N VAL A 50 -21.89 -2.79 31.61
CA VAL A 50 -20.80 -2.17 32.37
C VAL A 50 -19.47 -2.62 31.76
N VAL A 51 -18.75 -1.68 31.15
CA VAL A 51 -17.39 -1.89 30.63
C VAL A 51 -16.46 -0.94 31.38
N PRO A 52 -15.36 -1.44 32.00
CA PRO A 52 -14.42 -0.60 32.71
C PRO A 52 -13.83 0.50 31.83
N VAL A 53 -13.58 1.68 32.40
CA VAL A 53 -13.06 2.85 31.68
C VAL A 53 -11.71 2.53 31.04
N GLU A 54 -10.85 1.79 31.73
CA GLU A 54 -9.54 1.35 31.26
C GLU A 54 -9.66 0.45 30.03
N ARG A 55 -10.73 -0.36 29.98
CA ARG A 55 -11.02 -1.21 28.82
C ARG A 55 -11.51 -0.39 27.63
N LEU A 56 -12.38 0.59 27.87
CA LEU A 56 -12.81 1.53 26.81
C LEU A 56 -11.62 2.32 26.26
N GLN A 57 -10.73 2.81 27.13
CA GLN A 57 -9.48 3.48 26.74
C GLN A 57 -8.60 2.56 25.90
N ALA A 58 -8.45 1.28 26.29
CA ALA A 58 -7.65 0.32 25.54
C ALA A 58 -8.24 -0.03 24.17
N LEU A 59 -9.56 -0.13 24.05
CA LEU A 59 -10.24 -0.37 22.77
C LEU A 59 -10.15 0.87 21.86
N TRP A 60 -10.34 2.05 22.43
CA TRP A 60 -10.26 3.33 21.70
C TRP A 60 -8.82 3.61 21.22
N GLY A 61 -7.83 3.51 22.11
CA GLY A 61 -6.45 3.83 21.77
C GLY A 61 -5.82 2.87 20.79
N GLN A 62 -6.11 1.56 20.87
CA GLN A 62 -5.66 0.63 19.84
C GLN A 62 -6.34 0.89 18.48
N ALA A 63 -7.61 1.31 18.49
CA ALA A 63 -8.33 1.69 17.27
C ALA A 63 -7.69 2.93 16.63
N GLU A 64 -7.38 3.94 17.45
CA GLU A 64 -6.72 5.18 17.04
C GLU A 64 -5.35 4.90 16.43
N LEU A 65 -4.51 4.11 17.13
CA LEU A 65 -3.21 3.65 16.65
C LEU A 65 -3.33 2.91 15.31
N ALA A 66 -4.20 1.88 15.22
CA ALA A 66 -4.34 1.06 14.02
C ALA A 66 -4.97 1.82 12.83
N ALA A 67 -5.73 2.88 13.11
CA ALA A 67 -6.36 3.72 12.10
C ALA A 67 -5.45 4.86 11.63
N ARG A 68 -4.63 5.45 12.50
CA ARG A 68 -3.76 6.59 12.15
C ARG A 68 -2.38 6.17 11.68
N VAL A 69 -1.80 5.11 12.24
CA VAL A 69 -0.47 4.62 11.88
C VAL A 69 -0.59 3.71 10.65
N PRO A 70 0.00 4.06 9.50
CA PRO A 70 -0.04 3.22 8.32
C PRO A 70 0.61 1.85 8.60
N LEU A 71 0.04 0.78 8.04
CA LEU A 71 0.61 -0.57 8.09
C LEU A 71 0.76 -1.17 9.51
N LEU A 72 0.26 -0.50 10.54
CA LEU A 72 0.26 -1.05 11.90
C LEU A 72 -0.77 -2.17 12.02
N ARG A 73 -0.33 -3.36 12.43
CA ARG A 73 -1.22 -4.52 12.65
C ARG A 73 -2.09 -4.26 13.88
N ARG A 74 -3.31 -4.80 13.88
CA ARG A 74 -4.28 -4.63 14.99
C ARG A 74 -3.72 -5.15 16.33
N GLY A 75 -3.11 -6.33 16.31
CA GLY A 75 -2.42 -6.88 17.48
C GLY A 75 -1.19 -6.08 17.92
N ASP A 76 -0.50 -5.40 16.99
CA ASP A 76 0.62 -4.51 17.32
C ASP A 76 0.12 -3.23 17.97
N ALA A 77 -1.01 -2.67 17.51
CA ALA A 77 -1.65 -1.52 18.14
C ALA A 77 -2.10 -1.83 19.58
N ALA A 78 -2.70 -3.01 19.81
CA ALA A 78 -3.06 -3.46 21.15
C ALA A 78 -1.84 -3.68 22.05
N LEU A 79 -0.75 -4.22 21.51
CA LEU A 79 0.51 -4.38 22.22
C LEU A 79 1.13 -3.03 22.58
N LEU A 80 1.19 -2.08 21.64
CA LEU A 80 1.73 -0.74 21.87
C LEU A 80 0.95 -0.02 22.98
N PHE A 81 -0.38 -0.06 22.90
CA PHE A 81 -1.23 0.53 23.94
C PHE A 81 -0.99 -0.11 25.30
N ALA A 82 -0.97 -1.45 25.38
CA ALA A 82 -0.73 -2.17 26.61
C ALA A 82 0.69 -1.95 27.19
N ALA A 83 1.66 -1.64 26.33
CA ALA A 83 3.02 -1.27 26.72
C ALA A 83 3.17 0.21 27.12
N GLY A 84 2.05 0.96 27.24
CA GLY A 84 2.04 2.34 27.69
C GLY A 84 2.29 3.37 26.59
N ILE A 85 2.10 3.01 25.31
CA ILE A 85 2.14 3.94 24.18
C ILE A 85 0.69 4.15 23.74
N HIS A 86 0.05 5.18 24.28
CA HIS A 86 -1.41 5.28 24.27
C HIS A 86 -1.99 5.98 23.05
N SER A 87 -1.16 6.63 22.23
CA SER A 87 -1.61 7.35 21.04
C SER A 87 -0.62 7.29 19.88
N ALA A 88 -1.14 7.54 18.68
CA ALA A 88 -0.32 7.60 17.47
C ALA A 88 0.71 8.74 17.53
N GLU A 89 0.38 9.85 18.19
CA GLU A 89 1.28 10.99 18.36
C GLU A 89 2.37 10.75 19.41
N GLU A 90 2.07 9.98 20.45
CA GLU A 90 3.12 9.54 21.36
C GLU A 90 4.13 8.67 20.60
N LEU A 91 3.63 7.68 19.84
CA LEU A 91 4.48 6.78 19.05
C LEU A 91 5.41 7.54 18.07
N SER A 92 4.91 8.61 17.42
CA SER A 92 5.69 9.38 16.45
C SER A 92 6.82 10.21 17.06
N ARG A 93 6.72 10.54 18.37
CA ARG A 93 7.73 11.31 19.10
C ARG A 93 8.79 10.42 19.77
N LEU A 94 8.49 9.14 19.95
CA LEU A 94 9.41 8.20 20.59
C LEU A 94 10.53 7.77 19.64
N ARG A 95 11.74 7.60 20.20
CA ARG A 95 12.84 6.97 19.50
C ARG A 95 12.54 5.47 19.31
N PRO A 96 12.95 4.86 18.18
CA PRO A 96 12.80 3.42 17.96
C PRO A 96 13.29 2.56 19.12
N GLU A 97 14.41 2.95 19.74
CA GLU A 97 15.00 2.25 20.89
C GLU A 97 14.07 2.31 22.10
N THR A 98 13.45 3.46 22.37
CA THR A 98 12.50 3.62 23.47
C THR A 98 11.22 2.79 23.25
N VAL A 99 10.73 2.73 22.00
CA VAL A 99 9.60 1.86 21.66
C VAL A 99 9.97 0.39 21.89
N TYR A 100 11.14 -0.03 21.44
CA TYR A 100 11.64 -1.39 21.65
C TYR A 100 11.77 -1.74 23.14
N GLU A 101 12.37 -0.86 23.94
CA GLU A 101 12.56 -1.05 25.38
C GLU A 101 11.23 -1.16 26.13
N ARG A 102 10.28 -0.24 25.90
CA ARG A 102 8.96 -0.26 26.55
C ARG A 102 8.21 -1.55 26.20
N VAL A 103 8.15 -1.90 24.92
CA VAL A 103 7.38 -3.05 24.46
C VAL A 103 8.01 -4.37 24.91
N THR A 104 9.33 -4.52 24.80
CA THR A 104 9.99 -5.75 25.26
C THR A 104 10.01 -5.86 26.79
N GLY A 105 10.12 -4.74 27.51
CA GLY A 105 9.94 -4.68 28.95
C GLY A 105 8.55 -5.16 29.36
N PHE A 106 7.51 -4.66 28.70
CA PHE A 106 6.14 -5.12 28.92
C PHE A 106 5.98 -6.62 28.58
N GLN A 107 6.46 -7.08 27.42
CA GLN A 107 6.35 -8.49 26.99
C GLN A 107 7.07 -9.50 27.90
N ARG A 108 7.99 -9.04 28.75
CA ARG A 108 8.63 -9.86 29.79
C ARG A 108 7.79 -10.00 31.05
N SER A 109 6.85 -9.09 31.30
CA SER A 109 5.87 -9.21 32.39
C SER A 109 4.84 -10.31 32.11
N ASP A 110 4.17 -10.78 33.16
CA ASP A 110 3.09 -11.77 33.04
C ASP A 110 1.93 -11.26 32.19
N ALA A 111 1.57 -9.99 32.35
CA ALA A 111 0.52 -9.34 31.55
C ALA A 111 0.90 -9.21 30.07
N GLY A 112 2.18 -9.01 29.77
CA GLY A 112 2.68 -8.89 28.40
C GLY A 112 2.92 -10.22 27.68
N ALA A 113 3.00 -11.33 28.43
CA ALA A 113 3.26 -12.65 27.88
C ALA A 113 2.24 -13.07 26.81
N ARG A 114 0.96 -12.67 26.98
CA ARG A 114 -0.13 -12.95 26.03
C ARG A 114 0.02 -12.25 24.67
N TYR A 115 0.87 -11.23 24.58
CA TYR A 115 1.12 -10.50 23.33
C TYR A 115 2.35 -11.02 22.57
N ARG A 116 3.02 -12.07 23.08
CA ARG A 116 4.17 -12.69 22.39
C ARG A 116 3.68 -13.56 21.23
N ARG A 117 4.25 -13.36 20.05
CA ARG A 117 3.97 -14.20 18.88
C ARG A 117 4.86 -15.44 18.94
N ALA A 118 4.24 -16.61 19.01
CA ALA A 118 4.95 -17.88 19.18
C ALA A 118 5.93 -17.87 20.37
N GLY A 119 5.56 -17.19 21.46
CA GLY A 119 6.39 -17.06 22.67
C GLY A 119 7.61 -16.13 22.54
N ARG A 120 7.81 -15.48 21.39
CA ARG A 120 8.98 -14.59 21.15
C ARG A 120 8.66 -13.13 21.46
N LEU A 121 9.69 -12.42 21.92
CA LEU A 121 9.68 -10.96 21.99
C LEU A 121 9.67 -10.37 20.58
N ILE A 122 9.22 -9.13 20.46
CA ILE A 122 9.43 -8.37 19.22
C ILE A 122 10.92 -8.18 18.96
N ASP A 123 11.29 -8.13 17.69
CA ASP A 123 12.65 -7.75 17.28
C ASP A 123 12.78 -6.22 17.16
N ARG A 124 14.03 -5.76 17.05
CA ARG A 124 14.36 -4.32 16.92
C ARG A 124 13.87 -3.73 15.60
N GLN A 125 13.82 -4.53 14.53
CA GLN A 125 13.40 -4.08 13.22
C GLN A 125 11.91 -3.75 13.21
N GLN A 126 11.09 -4.52 13.93
CA GLN A 126 9.67 -4.27 14.10
C GLN A 126 9.42 -2.94 14.83
N ALA A 127 10.16 -2.65 15.91
CA ALA A 127 10.07 -1.37 16.60
C ALA A 127 10.51 -0.19 15.71
N LEU A 128 11.58 -0.37 14.92
CA LEU A 128 12.02 0.61 13.92
C LEU A 128 10.94 0.88 12.86
N ASN A 129 10.27 -0.17 12.40
CA ASN A 129 9.17 -0.05 11.44
C ASN A 129 8.01 0.75 12.02
N TRP A 130 7.59 0.48 13.26
CA TRP A 130 6.51 1.25 13.90
C TRP A 130 6.85 2.73 14.09
N ALA A 131 8.07 3.05 14.53
CA ALA A 131 8.52 4.44 14.66
C ALA A 131 8.54 5.16 13.30
N ARG A 132 8.99 4.48 12.24
CA ARG A 132 8.95 5.00 10.86
C ARG A 132 7.52 5.23 10.39
N PHE A 133 6.61 4.29 10.63
CA PHE A 133 5.19 4.47 10.28
C PHE A 133 4.56 5.62 11.06
N GLY A 134 4.99 5.82 12.31
CA GLY A 134 4.64 6.96 13.15
C GLY A 134 5.03 8.31 12.53
N GLN A 135 6.00 8.39 11.63
CA GLN A 135 6.32 9.64 10.92
C GLN A 135 5.29 10.01 9.85
N PHE A 136 4.49 9.02 9.41
CA PHE A 136 3.48 9.17 8.37
C PHE A 136 2.07 9.03 8.92
N LEU A 137 1.80 9.65 10.09
CA LEU A 137 0.46 9.61 10.68
C LEU A 137 -0.58 10.18 9.72
N ARG A 138 -1.68 9.44 9.55
CA ARG A 138 -2.91 9.99 8.98
C ARG A 138 -3.58 10.89 10.02
N SER A 139 -4.11 12.03 9.57
CA SER A 139 -5.03 12.80 10.40
C SER A 139 -6.32 11.99 10.61
N LEU A 140 -7.05 12.25 11.70
CA LEU A 140 -8.37 11.63 11.89
C LEU A 140 -9.32 12.04 10.75
N GLU A 141 -9.19 13.25 10.22
CA GLU A 141 -9.92 13.69 9.04
C GLU A 141 -9.55 12.88 7.79
N ASP A 142 -8.28 12.51 7.59
CA ASP A 142 -7.89 11.58 6.53
C ASP A 142 -8.50 10.19 6.74
N VAL A 143 -8.49 9.69 7.99
CA VAL A 143 -9.10 8.41 8.35
C VAL A 143 -10.60 8.42 8.03
N TYR A 144 -11.33 9.48 8.45
CA TYR A 144 -12.76 9.64 8.20
C TYR A 144 -13.09 9.92 6.72
N SER A 145 -12.24 10.68 6.04
CA SER A 145 -12.35 11.02 4.61
C SER A 145 -11.89 9.90 3.68
N THR A 146 -11.40 8.77 4.20
CA THR A 146 -11.20 7.57 3.38
C THR A 146 -12.53 7.07 2.78
N ARG A 147 -13.70 7.48 3.34
CA ARG A 147 -15.02 7.41 2.65
C ARG A 147 -15.25 8.50 1.60
N SER A 148 -14.66 9.69 1.77
CA SER A 148 -14.92 10.90 0.98
C SER A 148 -13.98 11.07 -0.21
N ARG A 149 -13.66 9.98 -0.92
CA ARG A 149 -13.10 10.06 -2.29
C ARG A 149 -13.88 9.24 -3.31
N PHE A 150 -15.01 8.66 -2.90
CA PHE A 150 -16.12 8.29 -3.77
C PHE A 150 -17.29 9.30 -3.70
N GLY A 151 -17.15 10.36 -2.91
CA GLY A 151 -17.98 11.57 -2.95
C GLY A 151 -17.22 12.71 -2.30
N ALA A 152 -17.15 13.87 -2.95
CA ALA A 152 -16.57 15.13 -2.46
C ALA A 152 -15.07 15.13 -2.09
N LYS A 153 -14.24 15.61 -3.03
CA LYS A 153 -12.91 16.15 -2.75
C LYS A 153 -12.81 17.56 -3.33
N THR A 154 -12.67 18.58 -2.49
CA THR A 154 -11.64 19.64 -2.58
C THR A 154 -11.59 20.30 -1.19
N ILE A 155 -10.42 20.47 -0.57
CA ILE A 155 -9.77 21.77 -0.31
C ILE A 155 -8.33 21.44 0.16
N SER A 156 -7.31 21.79 -0.62
CA SER A 156 -6.40 22.95 -0.46
C SER A 156 -5.36 22.83 0.68
N LYS A 157 -4.08 22.81 0.28
CA LYS A 157 -2.88 22.94 1.13
C LYS A 157 -2.80 24.30 1.85
N PRO A 158 -2.21 24.39 3.06
CA PRO A 158 -1.70 25.64 3.60
C PRO A 158 -0.27 25.90 3.08
N ALA A 159 0.03 27.16 2.74
CA ALA A 159 1.36 27.61 2.36
C ALA A 159 1.89 28.62 3.38
N VAL A 160 3.09 28.33 3.87
CA VAL A 160 3.95 29.18 4.70
C VAL A 160 4.19 30.53 4.01
N ARG A 161 3.95 31.66 4.70
CA ARG A 161 4.44 32.99 4.31
C ARG A 161 5.58 33.41 5.23
N ALA A 162 6.80 33.36 4.69
CA ALA A 162 7.91 34.18 5.16
C ALA A 162 7.79 35.60 4.60
N ALA A 163 8.41 36.52 5.34
CA ALA A 163 8.23 37.96 5.35
C ALA A 163 8.40 38.73 4.02
N SER A 164 7.63 39.81 3.92
CA SER A 164 7.78 40.93 3.00
C SER A 164 9.19 41.53 3.02
N ARG A 165 9.71 41.87 1.83
CA ARG A 165 10.43 43.14 1.66
C ARG A 165 10.18 43.75 0.27
N ARG A 166 9.74 45.00 0.36
CA ARG A 166 9.29 45.96 -0.66
C ARG A 166 10.28 46.14 -1.81
N THR A 167 9.72 46.30 -3.02
CA THR A 167 10.35 47.02 -4.12
C THR A 167 10.13 48.53 -3.92
N ALA A 168 11.21 49.30 -4.02
CA ALA A 168 11.18 50.72 -4.35
C ALA A 168 11.98 50.89 -5.64
N ARG A 169 11.40 51.66 -6.56
CA ARG A 169 11.83 51.86 -7.95
C ARG A 169 12.16 53.34 -8.07
N GLU A 170 13.37 53.70 -8.48
CA GLU A 170 13.68 55.02 -9.04
C GLU A 170 15.09 55.04 -9.65
N GLY A 171 15.25 55.77 -10.77
CA GLY A 171 16.54 56.27 -11.25
C GLY A 171 17.15 55.60 -12.49
N VAL A 172 16.94 56.20 -13.67
CA VAL A 172 17.78 56.14 -14.89
C VAL A 172 18.91 57.20 -14.67
N PRO A 173 20.16 57.18 -15.23
CA PRO A 173 20.50 56.81 -16.61
C PRO A 173 21.87 56.14 -16.91
N SER A 174 22.01 55.75 -18.19
CA SER A 174 23.17 55.97 -19.08
C SER A 174 24.21 54.87 -19.35
N SER A 175 24.60 54.86 -20.64
CA SER A 175 25.85 54.38 -21.27
C SER A 175 25.93 52.88 -21.61
N ALA A 176 25.71 52.53 -22.88
CA ALA A 176 26.74 52.21 -23.90
C ALA A 176 26.87 50.67 -24.03
N ALA A 177 27.04 50.04 -25.19
CA ALA A 177 27.36 50.46 -26.55
C ALA A 177 26.74 49.43 -27.52
N GLU A 178 26.59 49.86 -28.78
CA GLU A 178 26.89 49.16 -30.05
C GLU A 178 26.73 47.62 -30.09
N VAL A 179 26.10 47.02 -31.11
CA VAL A 179 26.48 47.11 -32.52
C VAL A 179 25.25 46.79 -33.40
N SER A 180 25.07 47.64 -34.43
CA SER A 180 24.68 47.40 -35.84
C SER A 180 24.17 46.00 -36.22
N ALA A 181 23.28 45.79 -37.19
CA ALA A 181 22.72 46.50 -38.34
C ALA A 181 21.75 45.46 -38.97
N ALA A 182 20.81 45.67 -39.89
CA ALA A 182 20.36 46.77 -40.69
C ALA A 182 19.07 46.25 -41.39
N THR A 183 18.06 47.13 -41.49
CA THR A 183 17.34 47.51 -42.73
C THR A 183 16.64 46.37 -43.53
N VAL A 184 15.35 46.44 -43.90
CA VAL A 184 14.69 47.31 -44.88
C VAL A 184 13.17 46.98 -44.80
N GLN A 185 12.30 47.98 -44.57
CA GLN A 185 11.26 48.52 -45.49
C GLN A 185 10.42 47.44 -46.23
N ASN A 186 9.12 47.56 -46.49
CA ASN A 186 8.24 48.70 -46.62
C ASN A 186 6.78 48.18 -46.66
N THR A 187 5.88 48.99 -46.12
CA THR A 187 4.42 49.12 -46.32
C THR A 187 3.97 49.14 -47.80
N PRO A 188 2.68 49.39 -48.15
CA PRO A 188 1.37 49.27 -47.45
C PRO A 188 0.26 48.68 -48.37
N ALA A 189 -1.02 48.74 -47.94
CA ALA A 189 -2.27 48.89 -48.72
C ALA A 189 -3.36 47.96 -48.15
N THR A 190 -4.63 48.32 -47.93
CA THR A 190 -5.41 49.52 -48.25
C THR A 190 -6.83 49.32 -47.68
N GLU A 191 -7.42 50.40 -47.15
CA GLU A 191 -8.87 50.74 -47.03
C GLU A 191 -9.83 49.78 -46.26
N GLU A 192 -10.88 50.21 -45.55
CA GLU A 192 -11.53 51.51 -45.37
C GLU A 192 -12.43 51.44 -44.13
N ASN A 193 -12.70 52.62 -43.55
CA ASN A 193 -13.59 52.89 -42.41
C ASN A 193 -14.90 53.53 -42.96
N PRO A 194 -16.03 53.64 -42.22
CA PRO A 194 -16.17 54.87 -41.42
C PRO A 194 -17.08 54.83 -40.16
N ALA A 195 -16.77 55.80 -39.26
CA ALA A 195 -17.64 56.67 -38.41
C ALA A 195 -18.60 56.05 -37.33
N VAL A 196 -18.41 56.18 -35.98
CA VAL A 196 -18.39 57.34 -35.01
C VAL A 196 -19.84 57.68 -34.47
N PRO A 197 -20.14 58.14 -33.20
CA PRO A 197 -19.29 58.61 -32.07
C PRO A 197 -19.70 58.26 -30.57
N VAL A 198 -18.82 58.70 -29.65
CA VAL A 198 -18.91 59.12 -28.20
C VAL A 198 -19.23 58.20 -26.98
N THR A 199 -18.22 58.11 -26.09
CA THR A 199 -18.16 58.46 -24.64
C THR A 199 -17.67 57.39 -23.63
N LYS A 200 -16.49 57.70 -23.06
CA LYS A 200 -16.04 57.61 -21.65
C LYS A 200 -16.12 56.30 -20.83
N LYS A 201 -14.91 56.00 -20.30
CA LYS A 201 -14.54 55.42 -18.98
C LYS A 201 -14.36 53.89 -18.85
N ARG A 202 -13.07 53.52 -18.80
CA ARG A 202 -12.41 52.63 -17.82
C ARG A 202 -13.23 51.40 -17.35
N ARG A 203 -12.80 50.21 -17.77
CA ARG A 203 -12.44 49.12 -16.85
C ARG A 203 -11.64 48.02 -17.56
N ARG A 204 -10.49 47.72 -16.96
CA ARG A 204 -9.44 46.79 -17.37
C ARG A 204 -9.87 45.36 -17.00
N ARG A 205 -9.91 44.40 -17.93
CA ARG A 205 -9.81 42.96 -17.64
C ARG A 205 -9.05 42.21 -18.73
N VAL A 206 -8.03 41.49 -18.26
CA VAL A 206 -7.12 40.59 -18.97
C VAL A 206 -7.89 39.31 -19.30
N ALA A 207 -7.88 38.89 -20.57
CA ALA A 207 -8.41 37.61 -21.00
C ALA A 207 -7.54 37.05 -22.14
N ALA A 208 -6.49 36.31 -21.79
CA ALA A 208 -5.77 35.41 -22.70
C ALA A 208 -4.82 34.50 -21.89
N ASP A 209 -5.36 33.52 -21.17
CA ASP A 209 -4.55 32.43 -20.57
C ASP A 209 -5.27 31.07 -20.58
N SER A 210 -6.48 31.02 -21.16
CA SER A 210 -7.37 29.84 -21.11
C SER A 210 -7.04 28.76 -22.14
N THR A 211 -6.28 29.07 -23.19
CA THR A 211 -6.07 28.14 -24.31
C THR A 211 -4.90 27.17 -24.08
N VAL A 212 -3.87 27.58 -23.32
CA VAL A 212 -2.72 26.72 -23.00
C VAL A 212 -3.04 25.76 -21.86
N ALA A 213 -3.72 26.25 -20.81
CA ALA A 213 -4.18 25.43 -19.69
C ALA A 213 -5.20 24.37 -20.13
N SER A 214 -6.13 24.73 -21.01
CA SER A 214 -7.13 23.80 -21.57
C SER A 214 -6.47 22.69 -22.41
N ARG A 215 -5.48 23.02 -23.25
CA ARG A 215 -4.75 22.01 -24.05
C ARG A 215 -3.90 21.08 -23.19
N ARG A 216 -3.31 21.59 -22.09
CA ARG A 216 -2.53 20.78 -21.13
C ARG A 216 -3.45 19.88 -20.30
N ALA A 217 -4.60 20.39 -19.85
CA ALA A 217 -5.63 19.62 -19.16
C ALA A 217 -6.21 18.51 -20.05
N LYS A 218 -6.40 18.75 -21.35
CA LYS A 218 -6.87 17.73 -22.30
C LYS A 218 -5.84 16.64 -22.57
N ARG A 219 -4.54 16.98 -22.58
CA ARG A 219 -3.43 16.00 -22.68
C ARG A 219 -3.22 15.21 -21.39
N THR A 220 -3.37 15.81 -20.22
CA THR A 220 -3.30 15.11 -18.93
C THR A 220 -4.53 14.25 -18.70
N ALA A 221 -5.73 14.73 -19.03
CA ALA A 221 -6.97 13.94 -18.95
C ALA A 221 -6.95 12.73 -19.89
N ARG A 222 -6.42 12.87 -21.11
CA ARG A 222 -6.24 11.72 -22.03
C ARG A 222 -5.20 10.72 -21.52
N ARG A 223 -4.13 11.20 -20.87
CA ARG A 223 -3.11 10.36 -20.23
C ARG A 223 -3.64 9.68 -18.96
N GLU A 224 -4.48 10.37 -18.19
CA GLU A 224 -5.13 9.88 -16.96
C GLU A 224 -6.25 8.88 -17.28
N GLN A 225 -7.03 9.09 -18.34
CA GLN A 225 -7.96 8.09 -18.89
C GLN A 225 -7.19 6.86 -19.39
N LEU A 226 -6.14 7.02 -20.20
CA LEU A 226 -5.33 5.89 -20.64
C LEU A 226 -4.67 5.14 -19.46
N THR A 227 -4.25 5.81 -18.38
CA THR A 227 -3.68 5.13 -17.19
C THR A 227 -4.72 4.60 -16.20
N GLY A 228 -5.93 5.16 -16.20
CA GLY A 228 -7.06 4.78 -15.35
C GLY A 228 -7.86 3.62 -15.95
N GLU A 229 -8.10 3.66 -17.26
CA GLU A 229 -8.66 2.55 -18.05
C GLU A 229 -7.69 1.36 -17.98
N HIS A 230 -6.37 1.56 -18.15
CA HIS A 230 -5.37 0.49 -17.91
C HIS A 230 -5.26 -0.01 -16.46
N ARG A 231 -5.82 0.67 -15.45
CA ARG A 231 -5.73 0.28 -14.03
C ARG A 231 -7.03 -0.32 -13.50
N VAL A 232 -8.18 0.09 -14.04
CA VAL A 232 -9.50 -0.44 -13.67
C VAL A 232 -9.87 -1.60 -14.58
N GLU A 233 -9.58 -1.55 -15.88
CA GLU A 233 -9.73 -2.73 -16.74
C GLU A 233 -8.73 -3.82 -16.32
N ARG A 234 -7.47 -3.51 -15.98
CA ARG A 234 -6.50 -4.54 -15.57
C ARG A 234 -6.76 -5.16 -14.18
N ALA A 235 -7.59 -4.53 -13.34
CA ALA A 235 -7.98 -5.07 -12.03
C ALA A 235 -9.24 -5.95 -12.09
N GLU A 236 -10.11 -5.75 -13.08
CA GLU A 236 -11.33 -6.55 -13.27
C GLU A 236 -11.28 -7.47 -14.51
N SER A 237 -10.28 -7.32 -15.39
CA SER A 237 -10.16 -8.07 -16.65
C SER A 237 -8.86 -8.87 -16.85
N ASP A 238 -8.02 -9.08 -15.82
CA ASP A 238 -6.76 -9.81 -16.01
C ASP A 238 -6.48 -10.87 -14.92
N GLY A 239 -6.96 -12.09 -15.19
CA GLY A 239 -6.50 -13.36 -14.59
C GLY A 239 -7.34 -13.89 -13.42
N GLY A 240 -8.35 -14.72 -13.72
CA GLY A 240 -9.25 -15.40 -12.76
C GLY A 240 -8.61 -16.39 -11.79
N GLN A 241 -7.60 -15.98 -11.04
CA GLN A 241 -6.94 -16.78 -10.02
C GLN A 241 -7.74 -16.74 -8.72
N GLN A 242 -8.30 -17.90 -8.34
CA GLN A 242 -9.16 -18.02 -7.17
C GLN A 242 -8.36 -17.89 -5.86
N VAL A 243 -9.00 -17.31 -4.84
CA VAL A 243 -8.43 -17.20 -3.49
C VAL A 243 -8.51 -18.57 -2.82
N ALA A 244 -7.37 -19.14 -2.44
CA ALA A 244 -7.30 -20.44 -1.79
C ALA A 244 -7.61 -20.37 -0.29
N GLU A 245 -7.15 -19.31 0.38
CA GLU A 245 -7.26 -19.16 1.85
C GLU A 245 -7.28 -17.69 2.24
N ARG A 246 -7.92 -17.34 3.36
CA ARG A 246 -7.85 -16.01 3.97
C ARG A 246 -7.40 -16.14 5.42
N VAL A 247 -6.33 -15.42 5.80
CA VAL A 247 -5.80 -15.41 7.16
C VAL A 247 -5.50 -13.97 7.56
N GLY A 248 -6.04 -13.54 8.71
CA GLY A 248 -5.78 -12.19 9.23
C GLY A 248 -6.20 -11.05 8.28
N GLY A 249 -7.22 -11.28 7.45
CA GLY A 249 -7.70 -10.33 6.44
C GLY A 249 -6.91 -10.32 5.13
N MET A 250 -5.82 -11.09 5.02
CA MET A 250 -5.03 -11.20 3.79
C MET A 250 -5.34 -12.50 3.06
N ARG A 251 -5.29 -12.47 1.73
CA ARG A 251 -5.61 -13.59 0.84
C ARG A 251 -4.36 -14.35 0.45
N PHE A 252 -4.45 -15.66 0.40
CA PHE A 252 -3.44 -16.52 -0.21
C PHE A 252 -4.02 -17.09 -1.50
N PHE A 253 -3.28 -16.96 -2.59
CA PHE A 253 -3.67 -17.49 -3.90
C PHE A 253 -3.21 -18.93 -4.13
N LEU A 254 -2.46 -19.51 -3.18
CA LEU A 254 -2.08 -20.91 -3.19
C LEU A 254 -1.96 -21.43 -1.75
N SER A 255 -2.54 -22.59 -1.48
CA SER A 255 -2.38 -23.32 -0.22
C SER A 255 -1.69 -24.67 -0.46
N ARG A 256 -1.18 -25.31 0.60
CA ARG A 256 -0.53 -26.62 0.52
C ARG A 256 -1.46 -27.73 0.01
N THR A 257 -2.74 -27.63 0.38
CA THR A 257 -3.80 -28.57 -0.03
C THR A 257 -4.38 -28.25 -1.41
N SER A 258 -3.99 -27.12 -2.02
CA SER A 258 -4.41 -26.77 -3.37
C SER A 258 -3.92 -27.82 -4.38
N SER A 259 -4.67 -27.97 -5.47
CA SER A 259 -4.25 -28.81 -6.60
C SER A 259 -2.96 -28.28 -7.21
N VAL A 260 -2.04 -29.18 -7.57
CA VAL A 260 -0.78 -28.83 -8.23
C VAL A 260 -1.01 -28.07 -9.56
N ALA A 261 -2.18 -28.23 -10.17
CA ALA A 261 -2.58 -27.52 -11.39
C ALA A 261 -2.72 -26.00 -11.21
N THR A 262 -2.90 -25.54 -9.97
CA THR A 262 -3.03 -24.12 -9.63
C THR A 262 -1.67 -23.46 -9.33
N ALA A 263 -0.60 -24.25 -9.27
CA ALA A 263 0.74 -23.74 -9.01
C ALA A 263 1.27 -22.90 -10.19
N PRO A 264 2.11 -21.88 -9.91
CA PRO A 264 2.66 -21.00 -10.94
C PRO A 264 3.52 -21.78 -11.94
N SER A 265 3.51 -21.32 -13.20
CA SER A 265 4.24 -21.92 -14.34
C SER A 265 3.89 -23.38 -14.67
N ILE A 266 2.89 -23.98 -14.02
CA ILE A 266 2.40 -25.33 -14.33
C ILE A 266 1.12 -25.21 -15.16
N GLY A 267 1.24 -25.50 -16.45
CA GLY A 267 0.08 -25.57 -17.36
C GLY A 267 -0.71 -26.87 -17.22
N PRO A 268 -1.91 -26.97 -17.81
CA PRO A 268 -2.80 -28.12 -17.67
C PRO A 268 -2.13 -29.44 -18.07
N ARG A 269 -1.36 -29.44 -19.16
CA ARG A 269 -0.64 -30.64 -19.61
C ARG A 269 0.44 -31.11 -18.63
N THR A 270 1.16 -30.16 -18.04
CA THR A 270 2.17 -30.47 -17.02
C THR A 270 1.50 -30.96 -15.73
N ALA A 271 0.35 -30.36 -15.37
CA ALA A 271 -0.43 -30.78 -14.21
C ALA A 271 -0.93 -32.22 -14.35
N GLU A 272 -1.44 -32.61 -15.53
CA GLU A 272 -1.83 -34.01 -15.81
C GLU A 272 -0.67 -34.98 -15.60
N LEU A 273 0.54 -34.63 -16.07
CA LEU A 273 1.73 -35.47 -15.88
C LEU A 273 2.13 -35.58 -14.41
N LEU A 274 2.09 -34.47 -13.66
CA LEU A 274 2.35 -34.46 -12.22
C LEU A 274 1.34 -35.32 -11.46
N GLN A 275 0.05 -35.18 -11.78
CA GLN A 275 -1.01 -35.98 -11.18
C GLN A 275 -0.88 -37.48 -11.50
N ALA A 276 -0.53 -37.83 -12.74
CA ALA A 276 -0.23 -39.21 -13.14
C ALA A 276 1.01 -39.78 -12.42
N ALA A 277 1.98 -38.92 -12.07
CA ALA A 277 3.15 -39.27 -11.27
C ALA A 277 2.86 -39.39 -9.74
N GLY A 278 1.61 -39.17 -9.34
CA GLY A 278 1.15 -39.23 -7.95
C GLY A 278 1.34 -37.93 -7.17
N LEU A 279 1.54 -36.80 -7.85
CA LEU A 279 1.70 -35.48 -7.25
C LEU A 279 0.44 -34.66 -7.58
N ARG A 280 -0.59 -34.79 -6.75
CA ARG A 280 -1.89 -34.13 -6.94
C ARG A 280 -1.98 -32.80 -6.21
N THR A 281 -1.34 -32.70 -5.04
CA THR A 281 -1.36 -31.49 -4.21
C THR A 281 -0.06 -30.71 -4.28
N VAL A 282 -0.12 -29.42 -3.96
CA VAL A 282 1.07 -28.57 -3.80
C VAL A 282 1.99 -29.12 -2.71
N GLU A 283 1.44 -29.66 -1.61
CA GLU A 283 2.23 -30.29 -0.55
C GLU A 283 3.06 -31.48 -1.04
N GLU A 284 2.44 -32.41 -1.76
CA GLU A 284 3.12 -33.57 -2.34
C GLU A 284 4.23 -33.13 -3.29
N PHE A 285 3.92 -32.14 -4.15
CA PHE A 285 4.88 -31.57 -5.09
C PHE A 285 6.07 -30.91 -4.39
N LEU A 286 5.83 -30.14 -3.32
CA LEU A 286 6.86 -29.42 -2.58
C LEU A 286 7.69 -30.30 -1.65
N SER A 287 7.17 -31.47 -1.28
CA SER A 287 7.84 -32.45 -0.42
C SER A 287 8.76 -33.40 -1.19
N MET A 288 8.62 -33.48 -2.52
CA MET A 288 9.47 -34.29 -3.37
C MET A 288 10.71 -33.50 -3.84
N THR A 289 11.86 -34.17 -3.95
CA THR A 289 13.07 -33.56 -4.50
C THR A 289 12.92 -33.27 -6.01
N PRO A 290 13.41 -32.14 -6.54
CA PRO A 290 13.31 -31.81 -7.97
C PRO A 290 13.78 -32.91 -8.92
N GLU A 291 14.84 -33.63 -8.55
CA GLU A 291 15.47 -34.70 -9.33
C GLU A 291 14.46 -35.85 -9.53
N ARG A 292 13.89 -36.36 -8.43
CA ARG A 292 12.88 -37.42 -8.46
C ARG A 292 11.61 -37.02 -9.21
N VAL A 293 11.18 -35.75 -9.10
CA VAL A 293 10.03 -35.26 -9.89
C VAL A 293 10.37 -35.31 -11.38
N SER A 294 11.54 -34.79 -11.78
CA SER A 294 11.96 -34.77 -13.19
C SER A 294 12.10 -36.18 -13.78
N GLU A 295 12.65 -37.13 -13.01
CA GLU A 295 12.75 -38.55 -13.39
C GLU A 295 11.37 -39.18 -13.59
N LYS A 296 10.43 -38.92 -12.68
CA LYS A 296 9.05 -39.43 -12.77
C LYS A 296 8.29 -38.89 -13.98
N LEU A 297 8.50 -37.62 -14.32
CA LEU A 297 7.81 -36.97 -15.44
C LEU A 297 8.32 -37.44 -16.80
N LYS A 298 9.52 -38.06 -16.88
CA LYS A 298 10.13 -38.63 -18.09
C LYS A 298 10.09 -37.68 -19.32
N SER A 299 10.15 -36.38 -19.07
CA SER A 299 10.07 -35.35 -20.10
C SER A 299 11.41 -34.66 -20.27
N ARG A 300 11.98 -34.69 -21.49
CA ARG A 300 13.25 -34.00 -21.81
C ARG A 300 13.21 -32.49 -21.56
N ARG A 301 12.03 -31.87 -21.56
CA ARG A 301 11.86 -30.43 -21.37
C ARG A 301 11.71 -30.03 -19.90
N ILE A 302 11.41 -30.98 -19.00
CA ILE A 302 11.19 -30.71 -17.58
C ILE A 302 12.36 -31.26 -16.80
N THR A 303 13.40 -30.44 -16.66
CA THR A 303 14.62 -30.78 -15.92
C THR A 303 14.43 -30.52 -14.41
N ALA A 304 15.32 -31.06 -13.59
CA ALA A 304 15.36 -30.77 -12.15
C ALA A 304 15.51 -29.27 -11.85
N THR A 305 16.20 -28.51 -12.72
CA THR A 305 16.32 -27.05 -12.59
C THR A 305 15.00 -26.34 -12.79
N VAL A 306 14.21 -26.73 -13.80
CA VAL A 306 12.86 -26.20 -14.04
C VAL A 306 11.93 -26.54 -12.88
N VAL A 307 11.95 -27.79 -12.39
CA VAL A 307 11.14 -28.19 -11.24
C VAL A 307 11.51 -27.38 -9.99
N ARG A 308 12.81 -27.14 -9.75
CA ARG A 308 13.26 -26.32 -8.61
C ARG A 308 12.71 -24.91 -8.66
N GLN A 309 12.64 -24.30 -9.85
CA GLN A 309 12.03 -22.99 -10.05
C GLN A 309 10.52 -23.03 -9.72
N TRP A 310 9.78 -24.01 -10.25
CA TRP A 310 8.34 -24.16 -9.95
C TRP A 310 8.09 -24.36 -8.46
N GLN A 311 8.91 -25.17 -7.78
CA GLN A 311 8.81 -25.36 -6.35
C GLN A 311 9.12 -24.07 -5.57
N ALA A 312 10.11 -23.28 -5.98
CA ALA A 312 10.39 -21.99 -5.36
C ALA A 312 9.21 -21.02 -5.52
N GLN A 313 8.62 -20.95 -6.71
CA GLN A 313 7.47 -20.09 -6.99
C GLN A 313 6.25 -20.51 -6.15
N ALA A 314 5.95 -21.81 -6.11
CA ALA A 314 4.85 -22.35 -5.30
C ALA A 314 5.08 -22.13 -3.79
N ARG A 315 6.31 -22.30 -3.30
CA ARG A 315 6.65 -21.99 -1.90
C ARG A 315 6.39 -20.53 -1.56
N LEU A 316 6.86 -19.60 -2.40
CA LEU A 316 6.61 -18.16 -2.20
C LEU A 316 5.12 -17.86 -2.13
N MET A 317 4.30 -18.37 -3.05
CA MET A 317 2.84 -18.14 -3.03
C MET A 317 2.14 -18.77 -1.81
N CYS A 318 2.63 -19.91 -1.32
CA CYS A 318 2.10 -20.50 -0.09
C CYS A 318 2.47 -19.71 1.16
N GLN A 319 3.59 -18.98 1.15
CA GLN A 319 4.10 -18.26 2.31
C GLN A 319 3.69 -16.79 2.34
N ILE A 320 3.73 -16.11 1.20
CA ILE A 320 3.54 -14.67 1.07
C ILE A 320 2.08 -14.39 0.72
N PRO A 321 1.32 -13.69 1.60
CA PRO A 321 -0.04 -13.27 1.28
C PRO A 321 -0.07 -12.29 0.10
N GLU A 322 -1.21 -12.20 -0.58
CA GLU A 322 -1.48 -11.30 -1.72
C GLU A 322 -0.56 -11.48 -2.94
N LEU A 323 0.44 -12.37 -2.87
CA LEU A 323 1.37 -12.62 -3.97
C LEU A 323 0.71 -13.43 -5.07
N ARG A 324 0.70 -12.87 -6.29
CA ARG A 324 0.12 -13.52 -7.46
C ARG A 324 1.12 -14.41 -8.18
N SER A 325 0.59 -15.28 -9.04
CA SER A 325 1.35 -16.27 -9.79
C SER A 325 2.40 -15.67 -10.71
N VAL A 326 2.12 -14.54 -11.37
CA VAL A 326 3.09 -13.85 -12.23
C VAL A 326 4.18 -13.15 -11.39
N ASP A 327 3.79 -12.54 -10.28
CA ASP A 327 4.72 -11.87 -9.36
C ASP A 327 5.72 -12.87 -8.76
N ALA A 328 5.26 -14.06 -8.36
CA ALA A 328 6.12 -15.14 -7.89
C ALA A 328 7.11 -15.62 -8.96
N GLN A 329 6.71 -15.67 -10.23
CA GLN A 329 7.60 -16.02 -11.34
C GLN A 329 8.71 -14.97 -11.52
N ILE A 330 8.36 -13.69 -11.45
CA ILE A 330 9.32 -12.57 -11.56
C ILE A 330 10.34 -12.64 -10.42
N LEU A 331 9.89 -12.81 -9.18
CA LEU A 331 10.76 -12.87 -8.00
C LEU A 331 11.78 -14.00 -8.11
N VAL A 332 11.32 -15.21 -8.46
CA VAL A 332 12.21 -16.38 -8.61
C VAL A 332 13.19 -16.19 -9.77
N ALA A 333 12.75 -15.59 -10.89
CA ALA A 333 13.64 -15.28 -12.00
C ALA A 333 14.73 -14.25 -11.62
N CYS A 334 14.44 -13.37 -10.67
CA CYS A 334 15.42 -12.44 -10.09
C CYS A 334 16.29 -13.08 -8.97
N GLY A 335 16.18 -14.39 -8.74
CA GLY A 335 16.91 -15.11 -7.69
C GLY A 335 16.37 -14.90 -6.28
N ILE A 336 15.21 -14.29 -6.12
CA ILE A 336 14.55 -14.08 -4.82
C ILE A 336 13.60 -15.25 -4.60
N VAL A 337 14.04 -16.22 -3.79
CA VAL A 337 13.34 -17.51 -3.60
C VAL A 337 12.80 -17.75 -2.20
N THR A 338 13.06 -16.82 -1.26
CA THR A 338 12.51 -16.89 0.10
C THR A 338 11.84 -15.57 0.51
N PRO A 339 10.81 -15.60 1.38
CA PRO A 339 10.19 -14.38 1.89
C PRO A 339 11.16 -13.49 2.67
N GLU A 340 12.10 -14.08 3.40
CA GLU A 340 13.11 -13.37 4.17
C GLU A 340 14.04 -12.57 3.23
N ALA A 341 14.53 -13.23 2.17
CA ALA A 341 15.38 -12.59 1.17
C ALA A 341 14.67 -11.45 0.41
N LEU A 342 13.33 -11.47 0.36
CA LEU A 342 12.54 -10.39 -0.22
C LEU A 342 12.30 -9.25 0.78
N SER A 343 11.89 -9.58 2.02
CA SER A 343 11.50 -8.58 3.03
C SER A 343 12.67 -7.75 3.56
N GLU A 344 13.90 -8.26 3.47
CA GLU A 344 15.12 -7.54 3.89
C GLU A 344 15.66 -6.56 2.83
N ARG A 345 15.18 -6.64 1.58
CA ARG A 345 15.67 -5.80 0.48
C ARG A 345 14.99 -4.44 0.46
N ARG A 346 15.72 -3.44 -0.05
CA ARG A 346 15.11 -2.13 -0.36
C ARG A 346 14.33 -2.21 -1.69
N PRO A 347 13.22 -1.47 -1.85
CA PRO A 347 12.43 -1.49 -3.07
C PRO A 347 13.24 -1.19 -4.35
N GLU A 348 14.20 -0.28 -4.26
CA GLU A 348 15.05 0.09 -5.40
C GLU A 348 15.96 -1.06 -5.84
N GLN A 349 16.42 -1.89 -4.91
CA GLN A 349 17.28 -3.04 -5.19
C GLN A 349 16.49 -4.16 -5.88
N VAL A 350 15.26 -4.41 -5.42
CA VAL A 350 14.39 -5.41 -6.05
C VAL A 350 13.98 -4.94 -7.44
N LEU A 351 13.63 -3.65 -7.61
CA LEU A 351 13.30 -3.09 -8.91
C LEU A 351 14.49 -3.15 -9.89
N SER A 352 15.70 -2.86 -9.41
CA SER A 352 16.92 -2.99 -10.21
C SER A 352 17.22 -4.46 -10.58
N SER A 353 16.86 -5.42 -9.73
CA SER A 353 17.00 -6.86 -10.03
C SER A 353 16.03 -7.32 -11.13
N VAL A 354 14.88 -6.63 -11.28
CA VAL A 354 13.89 -6.91 -12.34
C VAL A 354 14.32 -6.33 -13.69
N GLN A 355 15.17 -5.31 -13.73
CA GLN A 355 15.61 -4.68 -14.99
C GLN A 355 16.30 -5.67 -15.96
N PRO A 356 17.31 -6.47 -15.54
CA PRO A 356 17.91 -7.47 -16.41
C PRO A 356 16.92 -8.53 -16.91
N LEU A 357 15.88 -8.84 -16.12
CA LEU A 357 14.83 -9.76 -16.54
C LEU A 357 14.03 -9.16 -17.71
N ALA A 358 13.75 -7.85 -17.68
CA ALA A 358 13.03 -7.16 -18.75
C ALA A 358 13.74 -7.21 -20.11
N ASP A 359 15.06 -7.33 -20.10
CA ASP A 359 15.88 -7.42 -21.32
C ASP A 359 15.97 -8.86 -21.87
N SER A 360 15.62 -9.87 -21.05
CA SER A 360 15.63 -11.28 -21.46
C SER A 360 14.38 -11.68 -22.25
N ALA A 361 14.50 -12.61 -23.20
CA ALA A 361 13.38 -13.09 -24.00
C ALA A 361 12.27 -13.77 -23.16
N GLU A 362 12.65 -14.43 -22.06
CA GLU A 362 11.70 -15.03 -21.11
C GLU A 362 10.99 -13.97 -20.29
N GLY A 363 11.73 -12.98 -19.78
CA GLY A 363 11.16 -11.86 -19.03
C GLY A 363 10.27 -10.96 -19.88
N GLN A 364 10.59 -10.71 -21.16
CA GLN A 364 9.70 -9.97 -22.05
C GLN A 364 8.33 -10.64 -22.21
N LYS A 365 8.29 -11.98 -22.34
CA LYS A 365 7.01 -12.73 -22.39
C LYS A 365 6.25 -12.62 -21.07
N LEU A 366 6.95 -12.79 -19.95
CA LEU A 366 6.36 -12.73 -18.62
C LEU A 366 5.79 -11.33 -18.29
N LEU A 367 6.58 -10.29 -18.56
CA LEU A 367 6.24 -8.88 -18.33
C LEU A 367 5.20 -8.36 -19.31
N LYS A 368 5.07 -8.95 -20.51
CA LYS A 368 3.97 -8.60 -21.43
C LYS A 368 2.62 -8.91 -20.79
N THR A 369 2.52 -10.03 -20.09
CA THR A 369 1.32 -10.43 -19.33
C THR A 369 1.18 -9.59 -18.06
N ALA A 370 2.21 -9.52 -17.22
CA ALA A 370 2.13 -8.84 -15.91
C ALA A 370 2.06 -7.29 -15.98
N GLY A 371 2.64 -6.70 -17.02
CA GLY A 371 3.11 -5.32 -16.99
C GLY A 371 4.48 -5.20 -16.30
N GLN A 372 5.21 -4.14 -16.60
CA GLN A 372 6.50 -3.89 -15.95
C GLN A 372 6.26 -3.46 -14.48
N PRO A 373 6.84 -4.16 -13.49
CA PRO A 373 6.72 -3.78 -12.09
C PRO A 373 7.30 -2.39 -11.88
N ASP A 374 6.57 -1.55 -11.16
CA ASP A 374 7.03 -0.25 -10.70
C ASP A 374 7.49 -0.32 -9.23
N LEU A 375 8.00 0.80 -8.72
CA LEU A 375 8.46 0.88 -7.34
C LEU A 375 7.34 0.59 -6.33
N ALA A 376 6.10 0.97 -6.64
CA ALA A 376 4.95 0.72 -5.77
C ALA A 376 4.63 -0.78 -5.69
N THR A 377 4.64 -1.47 -6.83
CA THR A 377 4.43 -2.92 -6.93
C THR A 377 5.46 -3.68 -6.11
N VAL A 378 6.73 -3.35 -6.31
CA VAL A 378 7.85 -3.98 -5.59
C VAL A 378 7.81 -3.69 -4.09
N THR A 379 7.43 -2.47 -3.71
CA THR A 379 7.22 -2.10 -2.30
C THR A 379 6.12 -2.96 -1.67
N ALA A 380 5.03 -3.23 -2.41
CA ALA A 380 3.96 -4.11 -1.94
C ALA A 380 4.45 -5.55 -1.74
N TRP A 381 5.25 -6.10 -2.67
CA TRP A 381 5.83 -7.44 -2.53
C TRP A 381 6.68 -7.58 -1.26
N ILE A 382 7.53 -6.59 -0.97
CA ILE A 382 8.36 -6.56 0.25
C ILE A 382 7.47 -6.52 1.51
N GLN A 383 6.43 -5.69 1.50
CA GLN A 383 5.47 -5.59 2.60
C GLN A 383 4.72 -6.90 2.84
N TRP A 384 4.26 -7.54 1.77
CA TRP A 384 3.59 -8.84 1.84
C TRP A 384 4.54 -9.92 2.37
N ALA A 385 5.79 -9.93 1.93
CA ALA A 385 6.81 -10.86 2.39
C ALA A 385 7.07 -10.74 3.91
N ALA A 386 7.02 -9.53 4.46
CA ALA A 386 7.12 -9.32 5.92
C ALA A 386 5.91 -9.87 6.72
N ASN A 387 4.81 -10.22 6.03
CA ASN A 387 3.64 -10.90 6.60
C ASN A 387 3.62 -12.39 6.26
N ALA A 388 4.73 -12.94 5.75
CA ALA A 388 4.78 -14.33 5.34
C ALA A 388 4.58 -15.29 6.52
N ARG A 389 3.86 -16.38 6.27
CA ARG A 389 3.74 -17.48 7.23
C ARG A 389 4.95 -18.43 7.12
N PRO A 390 5.36 -19.06 8.22
CA PRO A 390 6.41 -20.06 8.17
C PRO A 390 5.98 -21.25 7.31
N PHE A 391 6.89 -21.75 6.48
CA PHE A 391 6.69 -22.98 5.74
C PHE A 391 7.07 -24.17 6.62
N ARG A 392 6.24 -24.50 7.62
CA ARG A 392 6.42 -25.72 8.42
C ARG A 392 5.75 -26.91 7.73
N ALA A 393 6.48 -28.01 7.62
CA ALA A 393 5.87 -29.34 7.56
C ALA A 393 5.10 -29.55 8.87
N ALA A 394 3.89 -30.11 8.77
CA ALA A 394 3.08 -30.43 9.93
C ALA A 394 3.79 -31.43 10.84
#